data_AF-A0A7C9CXD3-F1
#
_entry.id   AF-A0A7C9CXD3-F1
#
_cell.length_a   1.000
_cell.length_b   1.000
_cell.length_c   1.000
_cell.angle_alpha   90.00
_cell.angle_beta   90.00
_cell.angle_gamma   90.00
#
_symmetry.space_group_name_H-M   'P 1'
#
loop_
_entity.id
_entity.type
_entity.pdbx_description
1 polymer ?
#
loop_
_entity_poly.entity_id
_entity_poly.type
_entity_poly.pdbx_seq_one_letter_code
_entity_poly.pdbx_strand_id
1 'polypeptide(L)'
;IVSYNHLGNNDGMNLSAPQTFRSKEISKSNVVDDMVASNGILYEPGEHPDHVVVIKYVPYVGDSKRAMDEYTSEIFMGGKNTIVMHNTCEDSLLAAPIIL
;
A
#
# COMPACT_ATOMS: atom_id res chain seq x y z
N ILE A 1 -3.92 1.49 8.53
CA ILE A 1 -3.32 0.72 7.42
C ILE A 1 -1.96 1.31 7.11
N VAL A 2 -0.89 0.52 7.24
CA VAL A 2 0.46 0.97 6.90
C VAL A 2 1.02 0.05 5.83
N SER A 3 1.42 0.62 4.70
CA SER A 3 1.88 -0.11 3.52
C SER A 3 3.30 0.31 3.14
N TYR A 4 4.28 -0.50 3.53
CA TYR A 4 5.68 -0.27 3.22
C TYR A 4 6.13 -1.08 2.01
N ASN A 5 6.82 -0.43 1.07
CA ASN A 5 7.31 -1.05 -0.14
C ASN A 5 8.79 -0.69 -0.32
N HIS A 6 9.61 -1.66 -0.73
CA HIS A 6 10.95 -1.36 -1.24
C HIS A 6 11.30 -2.19 -2.47
N LEU A 7 11.98 -1.54 -3.42
CA LEU A 7 12.38 -2.11 -4.71
C LEU A 7 13.64 -1.40 -5.23
N GLY A 8 14.40 -2.08 -6.09
CA GLY A 8 15.72 -1.65 -6.58
C GLY A 8 15.81 -1.48 -8.09
N ASN A 9 14.72 -1.71 -8.82
CA ASN A 9 14.63 -1.49 -10.27
C ASN A 9 14.54 0.02 -10.61
N ASN A 10 14.48 0.32 -11.90
CA ASN A 10 14.42 1.71 -12.38
C ASN A 10 13.14 2.44 -11.95
N ASP A 11 12.03 1.72 -11.74
CA ASP A 11 10.80 2.30 -11.17
C ASP A 11 11.07 2.80 -9.74
N GLY A 12 11.66 1.97 -8.89
CA GLY A 12 12.08 2.37 -7.55
C GLY A 12 13.02 3.56 -7.54
N MET A 13 13.98 3.61 -8.48
CA MET A 13 14.90 4.74 -8.61
C MET A 13 14.17 6.02 -8.99
N ASN A 14 13.24 5.97 -9.94
CA ASN A 14 12.43 7.12 -10.33
C ASN A 14 11.53 7.60 -9.18
N LEU A 15 10.95 6.68 -8.41
CA LEU A 15 10.10 6.97 -7.25
C LEU A 15 10.87 7.52 -6.04
N SER A 16 12.21 7.54 -6.08
CA SER A 16 13.01 8.20 -5.05
C SER A 16 12.87 9.73 -5.09
N ALA A 17 12.43 10.29 -6.23
CA ALA A 17 12.14 11.71 -6.35
C ALA A 17 10.76 12.04 -5.75
N PRO A 18 10.62 13.12 -4.93
CA PRO A 18 9.35 13.43 -4.27
C PRO A 18 8.16 13.67 -5.20
N GLN A 19 8.42 14.25 -6.39
CA GLN A 19 7.37 14.58 -7.35
C GLN A 19 6.73 13.33 -7.98
N THR A 20 7.55 12.33 -8.31
CA THR A 20 7.10 11.05 -8.87
C THR A 20 6.49 10.16 -7.78
N PHE A 21 7.01 10.21 -6.55
CA PHE A 21 6.44 9.52 -5.40
C PHE A 21 4.99 9.95 -5.13
N ARG A 22 4.72 11.26 -5.13
CA ARG A 22 3.40 11.81 -4.81
C ARG A 22 2.27 11.26 -5.69
N SER A 23 2.53 11.06 -6.97
CA SER A 23 1.55 10.46 -7.89
C SER A 23 1.21 9.01 -7.50
N LYS A 24 2.21 8.24 -7.08
CA LYS A 24 2.02 6.85 -6.65
C LYS A 24 1.40 6.74 -5.26
N GLU A 25 1.71 7.67 -4.38
CA GLU A 25 1.08 7.78 -3.06
C GLU A 25 -0.43 8.01 -3.19
N ILE A 26 -0.85 9.02 -3.96
CA ILE A 26 -2.28 9.34 -4.16
C ILE A 26 -3.04 8.11 -4.72
N SER A 27 -2.52 7.50 -5.78
CA SER A 27 -3.18 6.34 -6.41
C SER A 27 -3.28 5.11 -5.49
N LYS A 28 -2.33 4.91 -4.57
CA LYS A 28 -2.37 3.79 -3.62
C LYS A 28 -3.24 4.08 -2.40
N SER A 29 -3.27 5.33 -1.92
CA SER A 29 -4.07 5.69 -0.76
C SER A 29 -5.57 5.66 -1.05
N ASN A 30 -6.00 6.04 -2.26
CA ASN A 30 -7.42 6.14 -2.61
C ASN A 30 -8.15 4.79 -2.75
N VAL A 31 -7.45 3.65 -2.71
CA VAL A 31 -8.04 2.32 -2.94
C VAL A 31 -9.00 1.87 -1.83
N VAL A 32 -9.00 2.55 -0.68
CA VAL A 32 -9.85 2.22 0.48
C VAL A 32 -11.04 3.17 0.64
N ASP A 33 -11.08 4.27 -0.10
CA ASP A 33 -12.06 5.34 0.10
C ASP A 33 -13.49 4.89 -0.24
N ASP A 34 -13.64 4.11 -1.31
CA ASP A 34 -14.93 3.56 -1.74
C ASP A 34 -15.46 2.51 -0.75
N MET A 35 -14.58 1.64 -0.24
CA MET A 35 -14.92 0.63 0.76
C MET A 35 -15.39 1.27 2.07
N VAL A 36 -14.69 2.31 2.54
CA VAL A 36 -15.09 3.07 3.74
C VAL A 36 -16.43 3.76 3.53
N ALA A 37 -16.61 4.46 2.40
CA ALA A 37 -17.85 5.15 2.07
C ALA A 37 -19.05 4.20 1.91
N SER A 38 -18.80 2.93 1.55
CA SER A 38 -19.86 1.93 1.37
C SER A 38 -20.49 1.44 2.67
N ASN A 39 -19.85 1.66 3.83
CA ASN A 39 -20.28 1.09 5.10
C ASN A 39 -20.49 2.14 6.20
N GLY A 40 -21.65 2.79 6.15
CA GLY A 40 -22.09 3.76 7.16
C GLY A 40 -22.45 3.17 8.53
N ILE A 41 -22.31 1.86 8.74
CA ILE A 41 -22.45 1.23 10.07
C ILE A 41 -21.11 1.26 10.81
N LEU A 42 -20.01 1.02 10.08
CA LEU A 42 -18.67 0.95 10.66
C LEU A 42 -17.96 2.31 10.66
N TYR A 43 -18.30 3.19 9.72
CA TYR A 43 -17.65 4.49 9.57
C TYR A 43 -18.69 5.62 9.55
N GLU A 44 -18.42 6.70 10.27
CA GLU A 44 -19.21 7.92 10.21
C GLU A 44 -18.99 8.67 8.89
N PRO A 45 -19.92 9.57 8.48
CA PRO A 45 -19.73 10.36 7.27
C PRO A 45 -18.43 11.19 7.30
N GLY A 46 -17.51 10.89 6.39
CA GLY A 46 -16.20 11.56 6.29
C GLY A 46 -15.14 11.00 7.24
N GLU A 47 -15.43 9.92 7.97
CA GLU A 47 -14.43 9.18 8.72
C GLU A 47 -13.56 8.35 7.77
N HIS A 48 -12.25 8.34 8.01
CA HIS A 48 -11.29 7.50 7.29
C HIS A 48 -10.28 6.90 8.27
N PRO A 49 -9.88 5.64 8.10
CA PRO A 49 -8.79 5.07 8.87
C PRO A 49 -7.47 5.73 8.47
N ASP A 50 -6.50 5.77 9.40
CA ASP A 50 -5.14 6.16 9.07
C ASP A 50 -4.61 5.26 7.94
N HIS A 51 -4.17 5.85 6.83
CA HIS A 51 -3.59 5.11 5.70
C HIS A 51 -2.28 5.76 5.26
N VAL A 52 -1.17 5.04 5.47
CA VAL A 52 0.18 5.52 5.15
C VAL A 52 0.85 4.60 4.14
N VAL A 53 1.34 5.18 3.06
CA VAL A 53 2.08 4.47 2.01
C VAL A 53 3.53 4.93 2.02
N VAL A 54 4.47 3.97 2.08
CA VAL A 54 5.90 4.24 2.03
C VAL A 54 6.51 3.46 0.88
N ILE A 55 7.36 4.13 0.08
CA ILE A 55 8.16 3.49 -0.96
C ILE A 55 9.62 3.90 -0.75
N LYS A 56 10.52 2.92 -0.72
CA LYS A 56 11.97 3.14 -0.59
C LYS A 56 12.73 2.48 -1.72
N TYR A 57 13.70 3.21 -2.26
CA TYR A 57 14.65 2.66 -3.22
C TYR A 57 15.74 1.88 -2.49
N VAL A 58 15.86 0.58 -2.79
CA VAL A 58 16.86 -0.32 -2.23
C VAL A 58 17.49 -1.12 -3.37
N PRO A 59 18.65 -0.69 -3.90
CA PRO A 59 19.24 -1.29 -5.11
C PRO A 59 19.40 -2.81 -5.04
N TYR A 60 19.70 -3.34 -3.85
CA TYR A 60 19.99 -4.76 -3.63
C TYR A 60 18.86 -5.71 -4.06
N VAL A 61 17.60 -5.30 -3.92
CA VAL A 61 16.46 -6.19 -4.22
C VAL A 61 16.07 -6.19 -5.71
N GLY A 62 16.64 -5.28 -6.52
CA GLY A 62 16.35 -5.22 -7.95
C GLY A 62 14.85 -5.17 -8.26
N ASP A 63 14.37 -6.03 -9.17
CA ASP A 63 12.95 -6.14 -9.55
C ASP A 63 12.09 -6.90 -8.52
N SER A 64 12.73 -7.57 -7.56
CA SER A 64 12.07 -8.36 -6.51
C SER A 64 11.55 -7.45 -5.39
N LYS A 65 10.53 -6.67 -5.71
CA LYS A 65 9.83 -5.75 -4.80
C LYS A 65 9.34 -6.50 -3.56
N ARG A 66 9.56 -5.89 -2.40
CA ARG A 66 9.03 -6.37 -1.12
C ARG A 66 7.95 -5.41 -0.63
N ALA A 67 6.78 -5.95 -0.34
CA ALA A 67 5.69 -5.23 0.30
C ALA A 67 5.48 -5.79 1.72
N MET A 68 5.37 -4.88 2.69
CA MET A 68 5.12 -5.19 4.08
C MET A 68 3.97 -4.32 4.55
N ASP A 69 2.87 -4.95 4.90
CA ASP A 69 1.63 -4.26 5.19
C ASP A 69 1.11 -4.66 6.58
N GLU A 70 0.65 -3.68 7.34
CA GLU A 70 0.00 -3.87 8.62
C GLU A 70 -1.43 -3.31 8.57
N TYR A 71 -2.39 -4.19 8.86
CA TYR A 71 -3.80 -3.87 8.98
C TYR A 71 -4.20 -4.07 10.42
N THR A 72 -4.55 -2.98 11.09
CA THR A 72 -5.12 -3.01 12.43
C THR A 72 -6.57 -2.58 12.35
N SER A 73 -7.46 -3.40 12.89
CA SER A 73 -8.92 -3.22 12.84
C SER A 73 -9.52 -3.38 14.23
N GLU A 74 -10.60 -2.63 14.49
CA GLU A 74 -11.41 -2.82 15.69
C GLU A 74 -12.49 -3.87 15.43
N ILE A 75 -12.70 -4.74 16.42
CA ILE A 75 -13.66 -5.84 16.37
C ILE A 75 -14.57 -5.79 17.61
N PHE A 76 -15.47 -6.76 17.72
CA PHE A 76 -16.50 -6.82 18.75
C PHE A 76 -15.95 -6.54 20.17
N MET A 77 -16.71 -5.74 20.94
CA MET A 77 -16.38 -5.34 22.31
C MET A 77 -15.06 -4.57 22.47
N GLY A 78 -14.67 -3.79 21.46
CA GLY A 78 -13.42 -3.00 21.48
C GLY A 78 -12.17 -3.87 21.36
N GLY A 79 -12.31 -5.13 20.94
CA GLY A 79 -11.17 -5.97 20.61
C GLY A 79 -10.41 -5.40 19.42
N LYS A 80 -9.14 -5.78 19.28
CA LYS A 80 -8.32 -5.40 18.13
C LYS A 80 -7.85 -6.64 17.37
N ASN A 81 -7.91 -6.57 16.06
CA ASN A 81 -7.32 -7.55 15.16
C ASN A 81 -6.15 -6.89 14.41
N THR A 82 -5.03 -7.59 14.32
CA THR A 82 -3.86 -7.13 13.57
C THR A 82 -3.43 -8.21 12.60
N ILE A 83 -3.32 -7.84 11.33
CA ILE A 83 -2.83 -8.68 10.24
C ILE A 83 -1.55 -8.06 9.72
N VAL A 84 -0.46 -8.82 9.77
CA VAL A 84 0.83 -8.45 9.19
C VAL A 84 1.07 -9.30 7.96
N MET A 85 1.31 -8.66 6.82
CA MET A 85 1.59 -9.32 5.56
C MET A 85 2.98 -8.96 5.06
N HIS A 86 3.68 -9.95 4.53
CA HIS A 86 4.93 -9.76 3.79
C HIS A 86 4.81 -10.45 2.44
N ASN A 87 4.90 -9.68 1.37
CA ASN A 87 4.79 -10.15 0.00
C ASN A 87 6.10 -9.91 -0.76
N THR A 88 6.56 -10.95 -1.46
CA THR A 88 7.68 -10.86 -2.41
C THR A 88 7.13 -10.91 -3.82
N CYS A 89 7.32 -9.82 -4.54
CA CYS A 89 6.72 -9.58 -5.83
C CYS A 89 7.83 -9.37 -6.85
N GLU A 90 7.92 -10.24 -7.85
CA GLU A 90 8.68 -9.92 -9.07
C GLU A 90 7.84 -8.93 -9.88
N ASP A 91 8.16 -7.64 -9.76
CA ASP A 91 7.26 -6.54 -10.14
C ASP A 91 6.96 -6.57 -11.64
N SER A 92 7.97 -6.83 -12.47
CA SER A 92 7.81 -6.95 -13.91
C SER A 92 7.00 -8.18 -14.30
N LEU A 93 7.13 -9.31 -13.58
CA LEU A 93 6.38 -10.54 -13.87
C LEU A 93 4.90 -10.43 -13.47
N LEU A 94 4.58 -9.63 -12.44
CA LEU A 94 3.21 -9.31 -12.10
C LEU A 94 2.60 -8.26 -13.05
N ALA A 95 3.40 -7.30 -13.51
CA ALA A 95 2.94 -6.23 -14.40
C ALA A 95 2.69 -6.72 -15.83
N ALA A 96 3.56 -7.57 -16.38
CA ALA A 96 3.47 -8.07 -17.75
C ALA A 96 2.09 -8.65 -18.13
N PRO A 97 1.48 -9.56 -17.36
CA PRO A 97 0.17 -10.12 -17.70
C PRO A 97 -0.99 -9.13 -17.54
N ILE A 98 -0.83 -8.01 -16.83
CA ILE A 98 -1.87 -6.96 -16.71
C ILE A 98 -1.88 -6.06 -17.96
N ILE A 99 -0.76 -6.00 -18.70
CA ILE A 99 -0.64 -5.21 -19.94
C ILE A 99 -1.28 -5.94 -21.13
N LEU A 100 -1.27 -7.28 -21.13
CA LEU A 100 -1.85 -8.13 -22.18
C LEU A 100 -3.39 -8.06 -22.19
#